data_AF-A0A132A777-F1
#
_entry.id   AF-A0A132A777-F1
#
_cell.length_a   1.000
_cell.length_b   1.000
_cell.length_c   1.000
_cell.angle_alpha   90.00
_cell.angle_beta   90.00
_cell.angle_gamma   90.00
#
_symmetry.space_group_name_H-M   'P 1'
#
loop_
_entity.id
_entity.type
_entity.pdbx_description
1 polymer ?
#
loop_
_entity_poly.entity_id
_entity_poly.type
_entity_poly.pdbx_seq_one_letter_code
_entity_poly.pdbx_strand_id
1 'polypeptide(L)'
;MSMGYMPYPGRGNQEVMQLVAAGRRLELPNSLTPPQIYAIMGQCWKVSPELRPNFSTIIERIGYCLQDPDVLNVPLPLFHRSASVEKDK
;
A
#
# COMPACT_ATOMS: atom_id res chain seq x y z
N MET A 1 9.91 -2.71 -1.30
CA MET A 1 9.52 -2.62 0.12
C MET A 1 8.04 -2.24 0.28
N SER A 2 7.25 -3.13 0.88
CA SER A 2 6.44 -2.88 2.09
C SER A 2 6.38 -4.19 2.90
N MET A 3 6.32 -4.04 4.23
CA MET A 3 6.18 -5.01 5.34
C MET A 3 6.35 -4.16 6.61
N GLY A 4 5.45 -3.20 6.83
CA GLY A 4 5.61 -2.18 7.89
C GLY A 4 6.59 -1.04 7.55
N TYR A 5 6.95 -0.86 6.28
CA TYR A 5 7.83 0.24 5.85
C TYR A 5 7.10 1.58 5.84
N MET A 6 7.84 2.67 6.09
CA MET A 6 7.27 4.02 6.14
C MET A 6 6.74 4.46 4.75
N PRO A 7 5.53 5.04 4.67
CA PRO A 7 5.01 5.59 3.42
C PRO A 7 5.80 6.83 2.99
N TYR A 8 5.96 7.04 1.68
CA TYR A 8 6.69 8.16 1.08
C TYR A 8 8.10 8.34 1.69
N PRO A 9 8.98 7.33 1.58
CA PRO A 9 10.27 7.36 2.24
C PRO A 9 11.11 8.57 1.84
N GLY A 10 11.73 9.22 2.84
CA GLY A 10 12.56 10.40 2.65
C GLY A 10 11.78 11.70 2.39
N ARG A 11 10.44 11.70 2.47
CA ARG A 11 9.60 12.88 2.27
C ARG A 11 9.07 13.41 3.60
N GLY A 12 9.12 14.73 3.78
CA GLY A 12 8.52 15.40 4.94
C GLY A 12 7.00 15.57 4.78
N ASN A 13 6.29 15.84 5.88
CA ASN A 13 4.82 15.96 5.85
C ASN A 13 4.30 16.99 4.84
N GLN A 14 4.91 18.17 4.74
CA GLN A 14 4.51 19.21 3.78
C GLN A 14 4.65 18.75 2.34
N GLU A 15 5.73 18.03 2.04
CA GLU A 15 6.00 17.49 0.72
C GLU A 15 5.03 16.37 0.36
N VAL A 16 4.72 15.49 1.31
CA VAL A 16 3.68 14.45 1.14
C VAL A 16 2.33 15.08 0.86
N MET A 17 1.95 16.14 1.58
CA MET A 17 0.69 16.86 1.32
C MET A 17 0.64 17.42 -0.10
N GLN A 18 1.74 18.02 -0.59
CA GLN A 18 1.81 18.55 -1.96
C GLN A 18 1.70 17.45 -3.01
N LEU A 19 2.39 16.32 -2.81
CA LEU A 19 2.31 15.16 -3.72
C LEU A 19 0.88 14.62 -3.79
N VAL A 20 0.23 14.42 -2.65
CA VAL A 20 -1.15 13.89 -2.58
C VAL A 20 -2.14 14.86 -3.20
N ALA A 21 -2.00 16.17 -2.93
CA ALA A 21 -2.83 17.21 -3.53
C ALA A 21 -2.65 17.27 -5.07
N ALA A 22 -1.44 17.05 -5.57
CA ALA A 22 -1.15 16.92 -7.00
C ALA A 22 -1.62 15.58 -7.62
N GLY A 23 -2.34 14.75 -6.87
CA GLY A 23 -2.85 13.46 -7.35
C GLY A 23 -1.81 12.32 -7.36
N ARG A 24 -0.58 12.57 -6.90
CA ARG A 24 0.44 11.50 -6.76
C ARG A 24 0.05 10.57 -5.63
N ARG A 25 0.34 9.28 -5.79
CA ARG A 25 0.08 8.21 -4.82
C ARG A 25 1.33 7.37 -4.62
N LEU A 26 1.33 6.55 -3.56
CA LEU A 26 2.39 5.58 -3.35
C LEU A 26 2.50 4.63 -4.53
N GLU A 27 3.73 4.39 -4.95
CA GLU A 27 4.02 3.38 -5.98
C GLU A 27 3.84 1.97 -5.41
N LEU A 28 3.81 0.99 -6.32
CA LEU A 28 3.72 -0.41 -5.95
C LEU A 28 4.88 -0.76 -5.01
N PRO A 29 4.61 -1.29 -3.80
CA PRO A 29 5.67 -1.50 -2.80
C PRO A 29 6.79 -2.42 -3.27
N ASN A 30 6.47 -3.49 -3.99
CA ASN A 30 7.42 -4.42 -4.56
C ASN A 30 6.75 -5.22 -5.70
N SER A 31 7.55 -5.89 -6.54
CA SER A 31 7.05 -6.71 -7.64
C SER A 31 6.24 -7.93 -7.21
N LEU A 32 6.32 -8.34 -5.94
CA LEU A 32 5.55 -9.43 -5.34
C LEU A 32 4.25 -8.96 -4.69
N THR A 33 3.86 -7.68 -4.84
CA THR A 33 2.56 -7.21 -4.36
C THR A 33 1.49 -7.60 -5.37
N PRO A 34 0.47 -8.41 -5.00
CA PRO A 34 -0.58 -8.79 -5.94
C PRO A 34 -1.29 -7.55 -6.51
N PRO A 35 -1.47 -7.45 -7.84
CA PRO A 35 -2.12 -6.29 -8.48
C PRO A 35 -3.50 -5.98 -7.92
N GLN A 36 -4.26 -7.02 -7.54
CA GLN A 36 -5.59 -6.95 -6.96
C GLN A 36 -5.58 -6.15 -5.64
N ILE A 37 -4.58 -6.40 -4.79
CA ILE A 37 -4.41 -5.68 -3.52
C ILE A 37 -4.04 -4.21 -3.76
N TYR A 38 -3.14 -3.96 -4.73
CA TYR A 38 -2.78 -2.58 -5.08
C TYR A 38 -3.94 -1.80 -5.69
N ALA A 39 -4.80 -2.46 -6.48
CA ALA A 39 -6.00 -1.85 -7.05
C ALA A 39 -6.98 -1.36 -5.97
N ILE A 40 -7.16 -2.13 -4.89
CA ILE A 40 -7.97 -1.71 -3.74
C ILE A 40 -7.39 -0.42 -3.12
N MET A 41 -6.07 -0.38 -2.88
CA MET A 41 -5.41 0.83 -2.36
C MET A 41 -5.63 2.04 -3.28
N GLY A 42 -5.45 1.87 -4.59
CA GLY A 42 -5.66 2.93 -5.58
C GLY A 42 -7.11 3.45 -5.62
N GLN A 43 -8.10 2.59 -5.40
CA GLN A 43 -9.51 3.00 -5.27
C GLN A 43 -9.76 3.77 -3.97
N CYS A 44 -9.15 3.36 -2.85
CA CYS A 44 -9.23 4.10 -1.59
C CYS A 44 -8.61 5.50 -1.69
N TRP A 45 -7.64 5.68 -2.59
CA TRP A 45 -6.92 6.95 -2.74
C TRP A 45 -7.47 7.86 -3.85
N LYS A 46 -8.68 7.62 -4.37
CA LYS A 46 -9.30 8.52 -5.35
C LYS A 46 -9.39 9.94 -4.80
N VAL A 47 -9.09 10.92 -5.65
CA VAL A 47 -9.11 12.35 -5.29
C VAL A 47 -10.50 12.72 -4.77
N SER A 48 -11.51 12.41 -5.57
CA SER A 48 -12.91 12.62 -5.24
C SER A 48 -13.37 11.58 -4.20
N PRO A 49 -13.90 12.01 -3.03
CA PRO A 49 -14.34 11.11 -1.95
C PRO A 49 -15.47 10.16 -2.36
N GLU A 50 -16.40 10.61 -3.18
CA GLU A 50 -17.56 9.84 -3.65
C GLU A 50 -17.18 8.66 -4.55
N LEU A 51 -15.97 8.67 -5.13
CA LEU A 51 -15.43 7.56 -5.90
C LEU A 51 -14.68 6.53 -5.04
N ARG A 52 -14.52 6.79 -3.73
CA ARG A 52 -13.86 5.85 -2.82
C ARG A 52 -14.84 4.77 -2.37
N PRO A 53 -14.42 3.51 -2.29
CA PRO A 53 -15.27 2.44 -1.81
C PRO A 53 -15.58 2.62 -0.32
N ASN A 54 -16.80 2.27 0.09
CA ASN A 54 -17.14 2.11 1.49
C ASN A 54 -16.51 0.81 2.06
N PHE A 55 -16.54 0.65 3.37
CA PHE A 55 -15.95 -0.53 4.02
C PHE A 55 -16.58 -1.85 3.59
N SER A 56 -17.90 -1.91 3.35
CA SER A 56 -18.56 -3.12 2.86
C SER A 56 -17.98 -3.58 1.52
N THR A 57 -17.76 -2.64 0.60
CA THR A 57 -17.15 -2.88 -0.72
C THR A 57 -15.68 -3.30 -0.58
N ILE A 58 -14.94 -2.71 0.37
CA ILE A 58 -13.54 -3.10 0.64
C ILE A 58 -13.48 -4.54 1.15
N ILE A 59 -14.33 -4.92 2.10
CA ILE A 59 -14.39 -6.27 2.66
C ILE A 59 -14.73 -7.29 1.57
N GLU A 60 -15.71 -6.99 0.72
CA GLU A 60 -16.08 -7.83 -0.42
C GLU A 60 -14.89 -8.04 -1.37
N ARG A 61 -14.17 -6.97 -1.75
CA ARG A 61 -12.99 -7.05 -2.63
C ARG A 61 -11.86 -7.85 -2.02
N ILE A 62 -11.61 -7.69 -0.72
CA ILE A 62 -10.64 -8.54 -0.01
C ILE A 62 -11.13 -9.99 0.00
N GLY A 63 -12.43 -10.23 0.21
CA GLY A 63 -13.05 -11.55 0.14
C GLY A 63 -12.84 -12.26 -1.21
N TYR A 64 -12.88 -11.53 -2.33
CA TYR A 64 -12.52 -12.07 -3.64
C TYR A 64 -11.03 -12.38 -3.74
N CYS A 65 -10.16 -11.52 -3.22
CA CYS A 65 -8.71 -11.77 -3.19
C CYS A 65 -8.35 -13.03 -2.40
N LEU A 66 -9.11 -13.35 -1.34
CA LEU A 66 -8.93 -14.56 -0.53
C LEU A 66 -9.39 -15.85 -1.22
N GLN A 67 -10.12 -15.74 -2.34
CA GLN A 67 -10.54 -16.89 -3.15
C GLN A 67 -9.64 -17.08 -4.37
N ASP A 68 -8.77 -16.12 -4.67
CA ASP A 68 -7.89 -16.11 -5.83
C ASP A 68 -6.54 -16.79 -5.49
N PRO A 69 -6.25 -17.99 -6.03
CA PRO A 69 -4.99 -18.67 -5.79
C PRO A 69 -3.79 -17.86 -6.26
N ASP A 70 -3.94 -17.02 -7.29
CA ASP A 70 -2.86 -16.19 -7.82
C ASP A 70 -2.56 -15.00 -6.91
N VAL A 71 -3.45 -14.66 -5.98
CA VAL A 71 -3.18 -13.67 -4.92
C VAL A 71 -2.56 -14.35 -3.70
N LEU A 72 -3.11 -15.50 -3.29
CA LEU A 72 -2.68 -16.20 -2.08
C LEU A 72 -1.32 -16.90 -2.20
N ASN A 73 -0.98 -17.41 -3.38
CA ASN A 73 0.26 -18.17 -3.59
C ASN A 73 1.47 -17.28 -3.91
N VAL A 74 1.30 -15.96 -3.94
CA VAL A 74 2.43 -15.04 -4.17
C VAL A 74 3.34 -15.07 -2.95
N PRO A 75 4.62 -15.46 -3.11
CA PRO A 75 5.52 -15.53 -1.98
C PRO A 75 5.75 -14.14 -1.42
N LEU A 76 5.78 -14.05 -0.09
CA LEU A 76 6.17 -12.82 0.58
C LEU A 76 7.64 -12.51 0.29
N PRO A 77 8.01 -11.24 0.06
CA PRO A 77 9.40 -10.87 -0.15
C PRO A 77 10.24 -11.21 1.08
N LEU A 78 11.35 -11.92 0.88
CA LEU A 78 12.33 -12.18 1.92
C LEU A 78 13.14 -10.91 2.17
N PHE A 79 12.89 -10.24 3.30
CA PHE A 79 13.70 -9.12 3.74
C PHE A 79 14.74 -9.60 4.75
N HIS A 80 16.02 -9.39 4.45
CA HIS A 80 17.06 -9.52 5.46
C HIS A 80 16.91 -8.32 6.42
N ARG A 81 16.40 -8.56 7.62
CA ARG A 81 16.31 -7.53 8.66
C ARG A 81 17.74 -7.18 9.09
N SER A 82 18.36 -6.19 8.46
CA SER A 82 19.52 -5.54 9.07
C SER A 82 19.06 -5.05 10.43
N ALA A 83 19.71 -5.51 11.51
CA ALA A 83 19.38 -5.16 12.88
C ALA A 83 19.14 -3.65 12.96
N SER A 84 17.95 -3.26 13.43
CA SER A 84 17.66 -1.86 13.71
C SER A 84 18.70 -1.37 14.70
N VAL A 85 19.63 -0.51 14.28
CA VAL A 85 20.41 0.27 15.22
C VAL A 85 19.45 1.29 15.79
N GLU A 86 18.84 0.96 16.93
CA GLU A 86 18.21 1.96 17.80
C GLU A 86 19.29 3.00 18.11
N LYS A 87 19.16 4.20 17.51
CA LYS A 87 19.87 5.38 17.99
C LYS A 87 18.96 6.03 19.01
N ASP A 88 19.19 5.72 20.28
CA ASP A 88 18.78 6.55 21.41
C ASP A 88 19.19 8.00 21.16
N LYS A 89 18.23 8.91 21.19
CA LYS A 89 18.45 10.32 21.55
C LYS A 89 17.22 10.88 22.25
#